data_AF-A0A101UNB6-F1
#
_entry.id   AF-A0A101UNB6-F1
#
_cell.length_a   1.000
_cell.length_b   1.000
_cell.length_c   1.000
_cell.angle_alpha   90.00
_cell.angle_beta   90.00
_cell.angle_gamma   90.00
#
_symmetry.space_group_name_H-M   'P 1'
#
loop_
_entity.id
_entity.type
_entity.pdbx_description
1 polymer ?
#
loop_
_entity_poly.entity_id
_entity_poly.type
_entity_poly.pdbx_seq_one_letter_code
_entity_poly.pdbx_strand_id
1 'polypeptide(L)'
;MVIAAGAGGALIAPSTAGAQDYGPNTCRQGYVWREARAGDLVCVTPQTRADTADDNALAPGRTLPNGYCKQGYVWREAWGSDDLTCVTPQTRAQARYDNSRADDRRLAVRLWVTTENGTLKVSGDHFNVNGQVRLVFSGAVSKSWTITATRHSGYAGGSFGFVPGFTGPCAPGNPNAQVRAIDLTSGRRTAAVPFVYCVRFD
;
A
#
# COMPACT_ATOMS: atom_id res chain seq x y z
N MET A 1 13.04 -46.18 -34.71
CA MET A 1 14.05 -45.33 -34.02
C MET A 1 13.48 -43.90 -34.09
N VAL A 2 12.70 -43.40 -33.12
CA VAL A 2 13.06 -43.00 -31.73
C VAL A 2 14.03 -41.80 -31.76
N ILE A 3 13.74 -40.60 -31.22
CA ILE A 3 12.58 -39.99 -30.49
C ILE A 3 12.79 -38.44 -30.60
N ALA A 4 11.85 -37.47 -30.51
CA ALA A 4 10.37 -37.36 -30.54
C ALA A 4 9.99 -35.86 -30.83
N ALA A 5 8.71 -35.48 -30.74
CA ALA A 5 8.28 -34.05 -30.73
C ALA A 5 8.41 -33.42 -29.32
N GLY A 6 8.95 -32.20 -29.24
CA GLY A 6 9.09 -31.45 -27.98
C GLY A 6 8.27 -30.16 -28.00
N ALA A 7 7.12 -30.17 -27.33
CA ALA A 7 6.29 -28.98 -27.15
C ALA A 7 6.48 -28.37 -25.75
N GLY A 8 6.38 -27.03 -25.67
CA GLY A 8 6.05 -26.31 -24.43
C GLY A 8 7.17 -26.22 -23.38
N GLY A 9 7.81 -25.06 -23.28
CA GLY A 9 8.84 -24.84 -22.26
C GLY A 9 9.40 -23.42 -22.22
N ALA A 10 8.62 -22.40 -22.57
CA ALA A 10 9.02 -21.03 -22.30
C ALA A 10 9.02 -20.84 -20.77
N LEU A 11 10.21 -20.85 -20.18
CA LEU A 11 10.43 -20.41 -18.79
C LEU A 11 10.10 -18.93 -18.74
N ILE A 12 8.83 -18.60 -18.48
CA ILE A 12 8.43 -17.27 -18.04
C ILE A 12 9.05 -17.10 -16.66
N ALA A 13 10.29 -16.61 -16.64
CA ALA A 13 10.87 -16.07 -15.41
C ALA A 13 9.85 -15.07 -14.87
N PRO A 14 9.42 -15.19 -13.59
CA PRO A 14 8.52 -14.19 -13.03
C PRO A 14 9.20 -12.85 -13.21
N SER A 15 8.52 -11.91 -13.86
CA SER A 15 9.00 -10.56 -14.02
C SER A 15 9.24 -10.00 -12.62
N THR A 16 10.48 -10.01 -12.16
CA THR A 16 10.94 -9.17 -11.06
C THR A 16 10.98 -7.75 -11.60
N ALA A 17 9.80 -7.22 -11.95
CA ALA A 17 9.55 -5.80 -12.03
C ALA A 17 10.09 -5.25 -10.72
N GLY A 18 11.17 -4.47 -10.83
CA GLY A 18 12.01 -4.15 -9.70
C GLY A 18 11.16 -3.64 -8.56
N ALA A 19 11.29 -4.25 -7.37
CA ALA A 19 10.62 -3.78 -6.17
C ALA A 19 11.26 -2.46 -5.75
N GLN A 20 10.94 -1.40 -6.49
CA GLN A 20 11.21 -0.03 -6.15
C GLN A 20 10.31 0.28 -4.96
N ASP A 21 10.79 -0.05 -3.77
CA ASP A 21 10.19 0.39 -2.52
C ASP A 21 10.35 1.90 -2.43
N TYR A 22 9.34 2.62 -2.90
CA TYR A 22 9.25 4.07 -2.87
C TYR A 22 8.81 4.61 -1.50
N GLY A 23 9.14 3.89 -0.42
CA GLY A 23 8.73 4.22 0.93
C GLY A 23 7.20 4.26 1.08
N PRO A 24 6.66 5.18 1.89
CA PRO A 24 5.23 5.32 2.16
C PRO A 24 4.36 5.60 0.92
N ASN A 25 4.95 6.01 -0.21
CA ASN A 25 4.20 6.27 -1.45
C ASN A 25 4.02 5.03 -2.33
N THR A 26 4.65 3.89 -1.99
CA THR A 26 4.47 2.63 -2.72
C THR A 26 2.99 2.26 -2.78
N CYS A 27 2.47 1.87 -3.95
CA CYS A 27 1.09 1.45 -4.11
C CYS A 27 0.86 -0.01 -3.72
N ARG A 28 -0.37 -0.35 -3.28
CA ARG A 28 -0.80 -1.75 -3.10
C ARG A 28 -0.84 -2.46 -4.46
N GLN A 29 -0.83 -3.79 -4.44
CA GLN A 29 -1.01 -4.61 -5.63
C GLN A 29 -2.29 -4.20 -6.39
N GLY A 30 -2.20 -4.12 -7.72
CA GLY A 30 -3.29 -3.66 -8.60
C GLY A 30 -3.40 -2.13 -8.75
N TYR A 31 -2.55 -1.36 -8.07
CA TYR A 31 -2.48 0.10 -8.21
C TYR A 31 -1.09 0.56 -8.66
N VAL A 32 -1.04 1.68 -9.37
CA VAL A 32 0.16 2.36 -9.85
C VAL A 32 0.06 3.85 -9.53
N TRP A 33 1.17 4.58 -9.57
CA TRP A 33 1.11 6.04 -9.52
C TRP A 33 0.41 6.61 -10.75
N ARG A 34 -0.40 7.65 -10.54
CA ARG A 34 -1.13 8.32 -11.61
C ARG A 34 -0.22 9.14 -12.51
N GLU A 35 0.85 9.73 -11.98
CA GLU A 35 1.86 10.49 -12.74
C GLU A 35 1.25 11.61 -13.61
N ALA A 36 0.17 12.25 -13.14
CA ALA A 36 -0.49 13.37 -13.80
C ALA A 36 0.46 14.56 -14.06
N ARG A 37 1.51 14.67 -13.25
CA ARG A 37 2.66 15.54 -13.37
C ARG A 37 3.87 14.91 -12.65
N ALA A 38 5.05 15.50 -12.81
CA ALA A 38 6.20 15.13 -11.98
C ALA A 38 5.85 15.24 -10.48
N GLY A 39 6.09 14.17 -9.72
CA GLY A 39 5.75 14.09 -8.30
C GLY A 39 4.30 13.69 -7.97
N ASP A 40 3.44 13.39 -8.96
CA ASP A 40 2.14 12.77 -8.69
C ASP A 40 2.29 11.27 -8.34
N LEU A 41 2.35 11.01 -7.04
CA LEU A 41 2.42 9.67 -6.46
C LEU A 41 1.06 9.17 -5.93
N VAL A 42 -0.06 9.69 -6.44
CA VAL A 42 -1.40 9.20 -6.07
C VAL A 42 -1.63 7.84 -6.70
N CYS A 43 -1.92 6.83 -5.86
CA CYS A 43 -2.19 5.48 -6.30
C CYS A 43 -3.57 5.38 -6.98
N VAL A 44 -3.59 4.94 -8.23
CA VAL A 44 -4.77 4.77 -9.09
C VAL A 44 -4.72 3.44 -9.83
N THR A 45 -5.76 3.11 -10.60
CA THR A 45 -5.74 1.91 -11.44
C THR A 45 -4.81 2.12 -12.65
N PRO A 46 -4.25 1.05 -13.26
CA PRO A 46 -3.47 1.17 -14.49
C PRO A 46 -4.21 1.90 -15.62
N GLN A 47 -5.53 1.69 -15.75
CA GLN A 47 -6.37 2.40 -16.72
C GLN A 47 -6.36 3.91 -16.44
N THR A 48 -6.59 4.32 -15.20
CA THR A 48 -6.61 5.74 -14.81
C THR A 48 -5.26 6.44 -15.06
N ARG A 49 -4.12 5.74 -14.93
CA ARG A 49 -2.80 6.27 -15.32
C ARG A 49 -2.71 6.49 -16.83
N ALA A 50 -3.20 5.54 -17.64
CA ALA A 50 -3.26 5.68 -19.09
C ALA A 50 -4.17 6.84 -19.52
N ASP A 51 -5.41 6.90 -18.99
CA ASP A 51 -6.36 7.98 -19.25
C ASP A 51 -5.75 9.36 -18.91
N THR A 52 -4.98 9.43 -17.82
CA THR A 52 -4.29 10.66 -17.38
C THR A 52 -3.17 11.06 -18.33
N ALA A 53 -2.41 10.10 -18.87
CA ALA A 53 -1.36 10.34 -19.85
C ALA A 53 -1.94 10.85 -21.18
N ASP A 54 -3.04 10.26 -21.64
CA ASP A 54 -3.77 10.70 -22.83
C ASP A 54 -4.37 12.11 -22.64
N ASP A 55 -4.96 12.38 -21.47
CA ASP A 55 -5.47 13.71 -21.14
C ASP A 55 -4.36 14.77 -21.06
N ASN A 56 -3.15 14.42 -20.61
CA ASN A 56 -1.97 15.28 -20.67
C ASN A 56 -1.51 15.53 -22.12
N ALA A 57 -1.48 14.49 -22.97
CA ALA A 57 -1.08 14.60 -24.37
C ALA A 57 -2.07 15.44 -25.21
N LEU A 58 -3.36 15.37 -24.89
CA LEU A 58 -4.41 16.15 -25.55
C LEU A 58 -4.56 17.58 -25.00
N ALA A 59 -3.99 17.89 -23.85
CA ALA A 59 -4.13 19.20 -23.20
C ALA A 59 -3.74 20.41 -24.07
N PRO A 60 -2.64 20.40 -24.86
CA PRO A 60 -2.32 21.51 -25.76
C PRO A 60 -3.44 21.82 -26.76
N GLY A 61 -4.16 20.81 -27.23
CA GLY A 61 -5.34 20.96 -28.09
C GLY A 61 -6.57 21.55 -27.39
N ARG A 62 -6.58 21.54 -26.05
CA ARG A 62 -7.69 21.98 -25.18
C ARG A 62 -7.43 23.32 -24.48
N THR A 63 -6.19 23.81 -24.52
CA THR A 63 -5.77 25.10 -23.94
C THR A 63 -5.82 26.22 -24.99
N LEU A 64 -6.16 27.43 -24.55
CA LEU A 64 -6.13 28.67 -25.33
C LEU A 64 -4.76 29.35 -25.21
N PRO A 65 -4.38 30.27 -26.13
CA PRO A 65 -3.09 30.97 -26.06
C PRO A 65 -2.86 31.78 -24.76
N ASN A 66 -3.93 32.11 -24.02
CA ASN A 66 -3.88 32.79 -22.73
C ASN A 66 -3.78 31.83 -21.52
N GLY A 67 -3.59 30.52 -21.74
CA GLY A 67 -3.46 29.50 -20.69
C GLY A 67 -4.78 28.95 -20.11
N TYR A 68 -5.93 29.52 -20.49
CA TYR A 68 -7.24 29.05 -20.04
C TYR A 68 -7.72 27.88 -20.89
N CYS A 69 -8.64 27.07 -20.36
CA CYS A 69 -9.24 25.98 -21.11
C CYS A 69 -10.28 26.50 -22.13
N LYS A 70 -10.34 25.84 -23.29
CA LYS A 70 -11.40 26.01 -24.28
C LYS A 70 -12.76 25.62 -23.68
N GLN A 71 -13.84 26.20 -24.22
CA GLN A 71 -15.21 25.89 -23.79
C GLN A 71 -15.46 24.37 -23.76
N GLY A 72 -16.06 23.89 -22.67
CA GLY A 72 -16.28 22.46 -22.41
C GLY A 72 -15.16 21.76 -21.63
N TYR A 73 -13.99 22.37 -21.50
CA TYR A 73 -12.87 21.86 -20.70
C TYR A 73 -12.64 22.69 -19.43
N VAL A 74 -12.03 22.08 -18.43
CA VAL A 74 -11.68 22.68 -17.14
C VAL A 74 -10.26 22.26 -16.75
N TRP A 75 -9.59 23.05 -15.91
CA TRP A 75 -8.34 22.60 -15.28
C TRP A 75 -8.63 21.37 -14.41
N ARG A 76 -7.73 20.38 -14.43
CA ARG A 76 -7.88 19.14 -13.65
C ARG A 76 -7.83 19.37 -12.14
N GLU A 77 -7.10 20.39 -11.69
CA GLU A 77 -7.07 20.88 -10.30
C GLU A 77 -6.75 19.81 -9.24
N ALA A 78 -6.03 18.74 -9.59
CA ALA A 78 -5.74 17.67 -8.64
C ALA A 78 -4.83 18.11 -7.48
N TRP A 79 -4.13 19.25 -7.59
CA TRP A 79 -3.48 19.95 -6.47
C TRP A 79 -3.84 21.45 -6.46
N GLY A 80 -5.07 21.81 -6.85
CA GLY A 80 -5.44 23.22 -7.01
C GLY A 80 -4.68 23.87 -8.17
N SER A 81 -4.05 25.03 -7.94
CA SER A 81 -3.30 25.79 -8.95
C SER A 81 -2.06 25.09 -9.52
N ASP A 82 -1.62 24.01 -8.86
CA ASP A 82 -0.45 23.21 -9.23
C ASP A 82 -0.71 22.22 -10.40
N ASP A 83 -1.97 22.11 -10.84
CA ASP A 83 -2.42 21.18 -11.89
C ASP A 83 -3.42 21.84 -12.84
N LEU A 84 -2.89 22.57 -13.81
CA LEU A 84 -3.64 23.35 -14.81
C LEU A 84 -3.82 22.61 -16.15
N THR A 85 -3.70 21.28 -16.18
CA THR A 85 -3.99 20.49 -17.40
C THR A 85 -5.47 20.61 -17.75
N CYS A 86 -5.79 21.04 -18.98
CA CYS A 86 -7.16 21.15 -19.46
C CYS A 86 -7.74 19.77 -19.83
N VAL A 87 -8.76 19.35 -19.08
CA VAL A 87 -9.40 18.03 -19.15
C VAL A 87 -10.93 18.16 -19.11
N THR A 88 -11.64 17.04 -19.22
CA THR A 88 -13.11 17.05 -19.09
C THR A 88 -13.54 17.31 -17.63
N PRO A 89 -14.74 17.87 -17.38
CA PRO A 89 -15.31 17.98 -16.03
C PRO A 89 -15.36 16.63 -15.28
N GLN A 90 -15.55 15.52 -16.02
CA GLN A 90 -15.52 14.16 -15.53
C GLN A 90 -14.13 13.74 -15.07
N THR A 91 -13.08 14.00 -15.86
CA THR A 91 -11.67 13.77 -15.45
C THR A 91 -11.36 14.55 -14.17
N ARG A 92 -11.79 15.81 -14.06
CA ARG A 92 -11.58 16.60 -12.83
C ARG A 92 -12.26 15.96 -11.61
N ALA A 93 -13.49 15.47 -11.75
CA ALA A 93 -14.19 14.76 -10.68
C ALA A 93 -13.47 13.46 -10.29
N GLN A 94 -13.03 12.68 -11.28
CA GLN A 94 -12.24 11.46 -11.08
C GLN A 94 -10.91 11.76 -10.36
N ALA A 95 -10.18 12.80 -10.75
CA ALA A 95 -8.91 13.15 -10.15
C ALA A 95 -9.03 13.52 -8.66
N ARG A 96 -10.11 14.26 -8.30
CA ARG A 96 -10.47 14.57 -6.91
C ARG A 96 -10.90 13.31 -6.14
N TYR A 97 -11.66 12.41 -6.76
CA TYR A 97 -12.02 11.12 -6.18
C TYR A 97 -10.77 10.29 -5.85
N ASP A 98 -9.82 10.18 -6.78
CA ASP A 98 -8.58 9.42 -6.60
C ASP A 98 -7.70 9.99 -5.48
N ASN A 99 -7.62 11.31 -5.36
CA ASN A 99 -6.96 11.94 -4.20
C ASN A 99 -7.62 11.51 -2.89
N SER A 100 -8.96 11.45 -2.82
CA SER A 100 -9.69 10.96 -1.64
C SER A 100 -9.48 9.47 -1.33
N ARG A 101 -8.90 8.69 -2.27
CA ARG A 101 -8.55 7.28 -2.10
C ARG A 101 -7.05 7.03 -2.01
N ALA A 102 -6.22 8.08 -2.06
CA ALA A 102 -4.77 7.96 -2.15
C ALA A 102 -4.17 7.18 -0.96
N ASP A 103 -4.60 7.48 0.27
CA ASP A 103 -4.11 6.81 1.48
C ASP A 103 -4.52 5.34 1.52
N ASP A 104 -5.79 5.02 1.23
CA ASP A 104 -6.25 3.62 1.15
C ASP A 104 -5.38 2.78 0.21
N ARG A 105 -5.07 3.31 -0.97
CA ARG A 105 -4.40 2.58 -2.05
C ARG A 105 -2.88 2.50 -1.88
N ARG A 106 -2.29 3.08 -0.83
CA ARG A 106 -0.87 2.94 -0.48
C ARG A 106 -0.59 1.65 0.28
N LEU A 107 0.56 1.06 -0.01
CA LEU A 107 1.17 -0.06 0.71
C LEU A 107 2.11 0.46 1.81
N ALA A 108 1.65 1.44 2.58
CA ALA A 108 2.43 2.12 3.62
C ALA A 108 2.48 1.31 4.94
N VAL A 109 2.60 -0.02 4.85
CA VAL A 109 2.39 -1.02 5.93
C VAL A 109 2.79 -0.53 7.32
N ARG A 110 1.81 -0.45 8.23
CA ARG A 110 2.00 0.06 9.60
C ARG A 110 1.74 -1.06 10.60
N LEU A 111 2.42 -0.98 11.74
CA LEU A 111 2.24 -1.88 12.87
C LEU A 111 2.28 -1.08 14.16
N TRP A 112 1.40 -1.42 15.09
CA TRP A 112 1.42 -0.92 16.46
C TRP A 112 1.02 -2.04 17.41
N VAL A 113 1.34 -1.85 18.68
CA VAL A 113 1.07 -2.82 19.74
C VAL A 113 0.38 -2.10 20.89
N THR A 114 -0.68 -2.70 21.42
CA THR A 114 -1.44 -2.22 22.57
C THR A 114 -1.58 -3.33 23.61
N THR A 115 -2.09 -2.98 24.79
CA THR A 115 -2.58 -3.97 25.77
C THR A 115 -4.10 -3.86 25.80
N GLU A 116 -4.80 -4.96 25.58
CA GLU A 116 -6.26 -5.05 25.63
C GLU A 116 -6.63 -6.17 26.61
N ASN A 117 -7.45 -5.87 27.62
CA ASN A 117 -7.83 -6.81 28.68
C ASN A 117 -6.63 -7.56 29.30
N GLY A 118 -5.54 -6.83 29.59
CA GLY A 118 -4.33 -7.40 30.19
C GLY A 118 -3.54 -8.35 29.27
N THR A 119 -3.81 -8.36 27.96
CA THR A 119 -3.13 -9.20 26.96
C THR A 119 -2.53 -8.33 25.85
N LEU A 120 -1.40 -8.75 25.29
CA LEU A 120 -0.77 -8.07 24.15
C LEU A 120 -1.69 -8.15 22.91
N LYS A 121 -1.89 -7.03 22.22
CA LYS A 121 -2.60 -6.96 20.94
C LYS A 121 -1.72 -6.28 19.90
N VAL A 122 -1.45 -7.00 18.81
CA VAL A 122 -0.69 -6.51 17.66
C VAL A 122 -1.68 -6.14 16.56
N SER A 123 -1.63 -4.90 16.09
CA SER A 123 -2.55 -4.38 15.07
C SER A 123 -1.77 -3.73 13.94
N GLY A 124 -2.34 -3.73 12.74
CA GLY A 124 -1.68 -3.16 11.56
C GLY A 124 -2.67 -2.80 10.46
N ASP A 125 -2.26 -1.90 9.58
CA ASP A 125 -3.02 -1.40 8.43
C ASP A 125 -2.11 -1.11 7.22
N HIS A 126 -2.69 -0.63 6.11
CA HIS A 126 -1.98 -0.39 4.83
C HIS A 126 -1.33 -1.63 4.19
N PHE A 127 -1.80 -2.83 4.52
CA PHE A 127 -1.40 -4.08 3.84
C PHE A 127 -2.16 -4.30 2.53
N ASN A 128 -1.73 -5.25 1.72
CA ASN A 128 -2.55 -5.75 0.62
C ASN A 128 -3.86 -6.37 1.16
N VAL A 129 -4.99 -5.96 0.59
CA VAL A 129 -6.32 -6.40 1.02
C VAL A 129 -6.50 -7.88 0.69
N ASN A 130 -6.95 -8.67 1.66
CA ASN A 130 -7.01 -10.13 1.64
C ASN A 130 -5.64 -10.81 1.46
N GLY A 131 -4.54 -10.05 1.59
CA GLY A 131 -3.17 -10.57 1.58
C GLY A 131 -2.82 -11.26 2.89
N GLN A 132 -1.91 -12.24 2.82
CA GLN A 132 -1.36 -12.87 4.01
C GLN A 132 -0.26 -11.98 4.62
N VAL A 133 -0.30 -11.84 5.94
CA VAL A 133 0.69 -11.11 6.73
C VAL A 133 1.33 -12.06 7.72
N ARG A 134 2.65 -12.18 7.67
CA ARG A 134 3.42 -12.94 8.67
C ARG A 134 3.91 -12.01 9.77
N LEU A 135 3.42 -12.23 10.98
CA LEU A 135 3.92 -11.61 12.21
C LEU A 135 5.11 -12.42 12.72
N VAL A 136 6.26 -11.77 12.92
CA VAL A 136 7.49 -12.38 13.45
C VAL A 136 7.85 -11.70 14.76
N PHE A 137 7.86 -12.47 15.83
CA PHE A 137 8.25 -12.05 17.17
C PHE A 137 9.66 -12.55 17.46
N SER A 138 10.55 -11.67 17.94
CA SER A 138 11.95 -11.98 18.25
C SER A 138 12.44 -11.26 19.51
N GLY A 139 13.58 -11.70 20.06
CA GLY A 139 14.12 -11.26 21.36
C GLY A 139 13.86 -12.33 22.42
N ALA A 140 13.30 -11.95 23.56
CA ALA A 140 12.91 -12.85 24.65
C ALA A 140 11.81 -13.87 24.29
N VAL A 141 11.21 -13.76 23.10
CA VAL A 141 10.30 -14.74 22.51
C VAL A 141 10.66 -14.97 21.04
N SER A 142 10.59 -16.22 20.59
CA SER A 142 10.77 -16.60 19.18
C SER A 142 9.54 -17.36 18.70
N LYS A 143 8.59 -16.65 18.07
CA LYS A 143 7.34 -17.21 17.53
C LYS A 143 6.93 -16.44 16.28
N SER A 144 6.14 -17.09 15.42
CA SER A 144 5.54 -16.43 14.25
C SER A 144 4.17 -16.98 13.93
N TRP A 145 3.34 -16.14 13.32
CA TRP A 145 1.99 -16.47 12.87
C TRP A 145 1.75 -15.86 11.49
N THR A 146 0.91 -16.51 10.69
CA THR A 146 0.39 -15.94 9.44
C THR A 146 -1.10 -15.69 9.62
N ILE A 147 -1.52 -14.46 9.30
CA ILE A 147 -2.92 -13.99 9.39
C ILE A 147 -3.31 -13.36 8.05
N THR A 148 -4.59 -13.08 7.84
CA THR A 148 -5.08 -12.37 6.65
C THR A 148 -5.42 -10.93 7.01
N ALA A 149 -4.93 -9.95 6.24
CA ALA A 149 -5.30 -8.55 6.39
C ALA A 149 -6.59 -8.27 5.61
N THR A 150 -7.69 -7.99 6.29
CA THR A 150 -9.03 -7.83 5.69
C THR A 150 -9.49 -6.37 5.74
N ARG A 151 -10.65 -6.06 5.13
CA ARG A 151 -11.25 -4.72 5.22
C ARG A 151 -11.91 -4.51 6.59
N HIS A 152 -11.56 -3.43 7.27
CA HIS A 152 -12.25 -2.93 8.45
C HIS A 152 -12.55 -1.43 8.28
N SER A 153 -13.71 -0.97 8.75
CA SER A 153 -14.05 0.45 8.73
C SER A 153 -13.08 1.25 9.59
N GLY A 154 -12.70 2.45 9.13
CA GLY A 154 -11.74 3.32 9.81
C GLY A 154 -10.26 3.01 9.54
N TYR A 155 -9.94 1.95 8.77
CA TYR A 155 -8.56 1.59 8.41
C TYR A 155 -8.34 1.59 6.90
N ALA A 156 -7.23 2.20 6.47
CA ALA A 156 -6.75 2.11 5.09
C ALA A 156 -6.06 0.76 4.83
N GLY A 157 -6.11 0.25 3.60
CA GLY A 157 -5.49 -1.04 3.28
C GLY A 157 -6.31 -2.26 3.68
N GLY A 158 -5.65 -3.41 3.63
CA GLY A 158 -5.97 -4.52 4.54
C GLY A 158 -5.45 -4.18 5.93
N SER A 159 -6.22 -4.53 6.96
CA SER A 159 -5.87 -4.34 8.35
C SER A 159 -6.21 -5.57 9.19
N PHE A 160 -5.66 -5.64 10.40
CA PHE A 160 -5.90 -6.75 11.33
C PHE A 160 -5.72 -6.29 12.78
N GLY A 161 -6.30 -7.07 13.70
CA GLY A 161 -5.91 -7.12 15.11
C GLY A 161 -5.65 -8.57 15.50
N PHE A 162 -4.54 -8.84 16.16
CA PHE A 162 -4.09 -10.19 16.52
C PHE A 162 -3.62 -10.25 17.97
N VAL A 163 -4.05 -11.28 18.68
CA VAL A 163 -3.71 -11.51 20.10
C VAL A 163 -2.88 -12.81 20.19
N PRO A 164 -1.55 -12.75 20.40
CA PRO A 164 -0.69 -13.94 20.47
C PRO A 164 -0.86 -14.78 21.75
N GLY A 165 -1.75 -14.38 22.67
CA GLY A 165 -1.91 -15.00 23.99
C GLY A 165 -0.80 -14.65 24.99
N PHE A 166 0.03 -13.64 24.68
CA PHE A 166 1.02 -13.13 25.62
C PHE A 166 0.35 -12.20 26.63
N THR A 167 0.54 -12.47 27.92
CA THR A 167 0.15 -11.55 28.99
C THR A 167 0.77 -10.17 28.78
N GLY A 168 0.05 -9.13 29.19
CA GLY A 168 0.52 -7.74 29.15
C GLY A 168 1.76 -7.51 30.03
N PRO A 169 2.33 -6.29 29.97
CA PRO A 169 3.58 -5.96 30.64
C PRO A 169 3.48 -6.14 32.16
N CYS A 170 4.37 -6.95 32.71
CA CYS A 170 4.43 -7.35 34.13
C CYS A 170 5.05 -6.27 35.05
N ALA A 171 5.78 -5.32 34.47
CA ALA A 171 6.28 -4.11 35.11
C ALA A 171 6.67 -3.09 34.00
N PRO A 172 6.77 -1.78 34.31
CA PRO A 172 7.50 -0.87 33.44
C PRO A 172 8.97 -1.31 33.37
N GLY A 173 9.45 -1.56 32.15
CA GLY A 173 10.80 -2.06 31.90
C GLY A 173 11.21 -1.86 30.46
N ASN A 174 12.51 -1.96 30.18
CA ASN A 174 13.02 -1.84 28.81
C ASN A 174 12.49 -3.00 27.95
N PRO A 175 12.01 -2.73 26.72
CA PRO A 175 11.58 -3.78 25.81
C PRO A 175 12.66 -4.84 25.57
N ASN A 176 12.32 -6.10 25.84
CA ASN A 176 13.17 -7.27 25.64
C ASN A 176 12.74 -8.12 24.43
N ALA A 177 11.64 -7.75 23.77
CA ALA A 177 11.12 -8.39 22.57
C ALA A 177 10.65 -7.36 21.55
N GLN A 178 10.45 -7.80 20.32
CA GLN A 178 9.92 -6.98 19.23
C GLN A 178 9.04 -7.82 18.31
N VAL A 179 8.07 -7.17 17.65
CA VAL A 179 7.27 -7.76 16.59
C VAL A 179 7.40 -6.95 15.31
N ARG A 180 7.48 -7.63 14.16
CA ARG A 180 7.36 -7.02 12.84
C ARG A 180 6.37 -7.79 11.98
N ALA A 181 5.69 -7.10 11.08
CA ALA A 181 4.84 -7.71 10.07
C ALA A 181 5.56 -7.74 8.71
N ILE A 182 5.28 -8.80 7.95
CA ILE A 182 5.73 -8.97 6.58
C ILE A 182 4.48 -9.23 5.73
N ASP A 183 4.18 -8.30 4.82
CA ASP A 183 3.19 -8.50 3.77
C ASP A 183 3.72 -9.56 2.80
N LEU A 184 3.11 -10.74 2.74
CA LEU A 184 3.62 -11.85 1.93
C LEU A 184 3.31 -11.69 0.44
N THR A 185 2.35 -10.84 0.08
CA THR A 185 2.00 -10.51 -1.31
C THR A 185 3.09 -9.67 -1.99
N SER A 186 3.74 -8.78 -1.23
CA SER A 186 4.75 -7.83 -1.72
C SER A 186 6.17 -8.05 -1.19
N GLY A 187 6.33 -8.85 -0.12
CA GLY A 187 7.56 -8.97 0.65
C GLY A 187 7.86 -7.78 1.57
N ARG A 188 7.04 -6.72 1.53
CA ARG A 188 7.25 -5.47 2.30
C ARG A 188 7.20 -5.74 3.79
N ARG A 189 8.09 -5.09 4.55
CA ARG A 189 8.21 -5.27 6.01
C ARG A 189 7.89 -3.97 6.73
N THR A 190 7.24 -4.07 7.87
CA THR A 190 7.10 -2.94 8.80
C THR A 190 8.42 -2.68 9.52
N ALA A 191 8.54 -1.49 10.12
CA ALA A 191 9.44 -1.31 11.25
C ALA A 191 9.12 -2.35 12.35
N ALA A 192 10.10 -2.70 13.17
CA ALA A 192 9.86 -3.55 14.33
C ALA A 192 9.30 -2.70 15.48
N VAL A 193 8.23 -3.15 16.09
CA VAL A 193 7.62 -2.52 17.26
C VAL A 193 8.13 -3.24 18.50
N PRO A 194 8.91 -2.58 19.37
CA PRO A 194 9.41 -3.17 20.60
C PRO A 194 8.29 -3.32 21.64
N PHE A 195 8.35 -4.37 22.47
CA PHE A 195 7.43 -4.58 23.59
C PHE A 195 8.11 -5.34 24.75
N VAL A 196 7.51 -5.29 25.93
CA VAL A 196 7.95 -6.07 27.10
C VAL A 196 7.27 -7.43 27.07
N TYR A 197 8.06 -8.49 26.94
CA TYR A 197 7.61 -9.88 27.03
C TYR A 197 7.94 -10.45 28.42
N CYS A 198 6.93 -11.02 29.07
CA CYS A 198 7.03 -11.61 30.38
C CYS A 198 7.15 -13.14 30.26
N VAL A 199 8.31 -13.68 30.65
CA VAL A 199 8.41 -15.09 31.03
C VAL A 199 7.77 -15.24 32.40
N ARG A 200 6.74 -16.08 32.50
CA ARG A 200 6.42 -16.71 33.78
C ARG A 200 7.45 -17.81 33.97
N PHE A 201 8.13 -17.77 35.12
CA PHE A 201 8.81 -18.95 35.66
C PHE A 201 7.74 -19.70 36.45
N ASP A 202 7.37 -20.88 35.95
CA ASP A 202 6.52 -21.86 36.63
C ASP A 202 7.34 -22.83 37.49
#